data_AF-A0A0J8GT29-F1
#
_entry.id   AF-A0A0J8GT29-F1
#
_cell.length_a   1.000
_cell.length_b   1.000
_cell.length_c   1.000
_cell.angle_alpha   90.00
_cell.angle_beta   90.00
_cell.angle_gamma   90.00
#
_symmetry.space_group_name_H-M   'P 1'
#
loop_
_entity.id
_entity.type
_entity.pdbx_description
1 polymer ?
#
loop_
_entity_poly.entity_id
_entity_poly.type
_entity_poly.pdbx_seq_one_letter_code
_entity_poly.pdbx_strand_id
1 'polypeptide(L)'
;MLKKQRAFLKWAGGKYSLVEPILSLLPKRADVLVEPFVGAGSVFLNSHYKKFILNDINPDLIALYQHLQQQPENLIAETQKLFTEKYNQEDAYYEIRKSFNQEKNSFNRSILFIYLNRHGYNGLCRYNLSGGFNVPFGRYVKAYFPEEEMRFFSQKSQNAEFTCVDFETCMSSAPKGAVIYCDPPYVSLSDTAKFTQYAAKGFSAADQQRLADTAHHLADKQLNNVLISNHDTPQSQQLYRHAKVSKHKVARMISRDTLKRNAVNEVLALYKVKR
;
A
#
# COMPACT_ATOMS: atom_id res chain seq x y z
N MET A 1 -11.47 -4.88 22.45
CA MET A 1 -10.66 -4.93 21.21
C MET A 1 -10.81 -3.60 20.48
N LEU A 2 -9.71 -2.98 20.04
CA LEU A 2 -9.78 -1.78 19.19
C LEU A 2 -10.51 -2.14 17.88
N LYS A 3 -11.51 -1.33 17.49
CA LYS A 3 -12.19 -1.49 16.20
C LYS A 3 -11.20 -1.15 15.09
N LYS A 4 -10.73 -2.16 14.36
CA LYS A 4 -9.83 -1.98 13.21
C LYS A 4 -10.54 -1.23 12.09
N GLN A 5 -9.81 -0.32 11.45
CA GLN A 5 -10.26 0.53 10.36
C GLN A 5 -9.81 -0.08 9.04
N ARG A 6 -10.77 -0.29 8.12
CA ARG A 6 -10.48 -0.80 6.79
C ARG A 6 -10.05 0.35 5.88
N ALA A 7 -9.20 0.03 4.89
CA ALA A 7 -8.88 0.96 3.84
C ALA A 7 -10.02 1.08 2.82
N PHE A 8 -10.16 2.27 2.24
CA PHE A 8 -11.14 2.53 1.19
C PHE A 8 -10.70 2.01 -0.19
N LEU A 9 -9.47 1.56 -0.36
CA LEU A 9 -9.00 0.84 -1.55
C LEU A 9 -8.84 -0.65 -1.26
N LYS A 10 -9.17 -1.49 -2.24
CA LYS A 10 -8.68 -2.87 -2.30
C LYS A 10 -7.24 -2.83 -2.78
N TRP A 11 -6.33 -3.47 -2.06
CA TRP A 11 -4.93 -3.42 -2.39
C TRP A 11 -4.26 -4.76 -2.13
N ALA A 12 -3.47 -5.20 -3.10
CA ALA A 12 -2.69 -6.42 -2.94
C ALA A 12 -1.68 -6.23 -1.80
N GLY A 13 -1.51 -7.26 -0.98
CA GLY A 13 -0.62 -7.20 0.18
C GLY A 13 -1.18 -6.44 1.39
N GLY A 14 -2.43 -5.95 1.34
CA GLY A 14 -3.03 -5.19 2.44
C GLY A 14 -2.87 -5.85 3.82
N LYS A 15 -2.21 -5.15 4.74
CA LYS A 15 -1.78 -5.68 6.04
C LYS A 15 -2.85 -5.69 7.13
N TYR A 16 -4.13 -5.56 6.77
CA TYR A 16 -5.24 -5.48 7.73
C TYR A 16 -5.23 -6.62 8.78
N SER A 17 -4.90 -7.85 8.39
CA SER A 17 -4.78 -8.98 9.31
C SER A 17 -3.54 -8.91 10.22
N LEU A 18 -2.49 -8.21 9.80
CA LEU A 18 -1.19 -8.11 10.47
C LEU A 18 -0.96 -6.79 11.21
N VAL A 19 -1.91 -5.86 11.15
CA VAL A 19 -1.83 -4.57 11.84
C VAL A 19 -1.43 -4.74 13.31
N GLU A 20 -2.06 -5.65 14.06
CA GLU A 20 -1.75 -5.84 15.48
C GLU A 20 -0.30 -6.31 15.73
N PRO A 21 0.17 -7.40 15.08
CA PRO A 21 1.59 -7.78 15.12
C PRO A 21 2.54 -6.64 14.76
N ILE A 22 2.27 -5.90 13.68
CA ILE A 22 3.10 -4.78 13.23
C ILE A 22 3.17 -3.70 14.31
N LEU A 23 2.02 -3.21 14.78
CA LEU A 23 1.94 -2.15 15.80
C LEU A 23 2.53 -2.56 17.15
N SER A 24 2.59 -3.86 17.45
CA SER A 24 3.22 -4.37 18.67
C SER A 24 4.74 -4.23 18.65
N LEU A 25 5.34 -4.25 17.45
CA LEU A 25 6.80 -4.13 17.25
C LEU A 25 7.24 -2.69 17.03
N LEU A 26 6.36 -1.84 16.47
CA LEU A 26 6.69 -0.44 16.22
C LEU A 26 6.83 0.36 17.53
N PRO A 27 7.88 1.19 17.69
CA PRO A 27 8.07 2.01 18.89
C PRO A 27 6.93 3.01 19.15
N LYS A 28 6.16 2.76 20.22
CA LYS A 28 4.98 3.58 20.59
C LYS A 28 5.26 5.01 21.07
N ARG A 29 6.53 5.34 21.37
CA ARG A 29 6.93 6.66 21.89
C ARG A 29 7.37 7.64 20.80
N ALA A 30 7.47 7.20 19.55
CA ALA A 30 7.78 8.11 18.46
C ALA A 30 6.56 8.97 18.11
N ASP A 31 6.82 10.19 17.65
CA ASP A 31 5.77 11.11 17.24
C ASP A 31 5.40 10.97 15.76
N VAL A 32 6.34 10.49 14.93
CA VAL A 32 6.22 10.40 13.47
C VAL A 32 6.32 8.95 13.01
N LEU A 33 5.35 8.51 12.21
CA LEU A 33 5.43 7.29 11.42
C LEU A 33 5.70 7.64 9.95
N VAL A 34 6.69 6.98 9.36
CA VAL A 34 7.00 7.06 7.93
C VAL A 34 6.65 5.73 7.28
N GLU A 35 5.85 5.74 6.22
CA GLU A 35 5.55 4.57 5.39
C GLU A 35 6.06 4.80 3.96
N PRO A 36 7.26 4.32 3.59
CA PRO A 36 7.82 4.50 2.25
C PRO A 36 7.02 3.80 1.13
N PHE A 37 6.19 2.83 1.50
CA PHE A 37 5.35 2.00 0.64
C PHE A 37 3.92 1.95 1.21
N VAL A 38 3.24 3.11 1.28
CA VAL A 38 1.96 3.21 2.00
C VAL A 38 0.89 2.28 1.44
N GLY A 39 0.85 2.04 0.12
CA GLY A 39 -0.20 1.27 -0.51
C GLY A 39 -1.58 1.76 -0.03
N ALA A 40 -2.46 0.85 0.42
CA ALA A 40 -3.76 1.21 0.98
C ALA A 40 -3.74 1.85 2.39
N GLY A 41 -2.58 2.03 3.02
CA GLY A 41 -2.44 2.70 4.31
C GLY A 41 -3.01 1.94 5.50
N SER A 42 -2.97 0.60 5.51
CA SER A 42 -3.57 -0.19 6.60
C SER A 42 -2.94 0.08 7.97
N VAL A 43 -1.61 0.27 8.03
CA VAL A 43 -0.89 0.56 9.28
C VAL A 43 -1.13 2.00 9.71
N PHE A 44 -1.03 2.96 8.78
CA PHE A 44 -1.47 4.34 8.98
C PHE A 44 -2.85 4.39 9.62
N LEU A 45 -3.88 3.83 8.97
CA LEU A 45 -5.28 3.93 9.43
C LEU A 45 -5.49 3.39 10.84
N ASN A 46 -4.67 2.44 11.29
CA ASN A 46 -4.83 1.77 12.59
C ASN A 46 -3.78 2.17 13.65
N SER A 47 -2.86 3.07 13.34
CA SER A 47 -1.84 3.56 14.29
C SER A 47 -2.21 4.92 14.91
N HIS A 48 -1.54 5.29 16.00
CA HIS A 48 -1.84 6.49 16.79
C HIS A 48 -0.60 7.40 16.95
N TYR A 49 0.14 7.62 15.87
CA TYR A 49 1.21 8.62 15.82
C TYR A 49 0.64 10.03 15.63
N LYS A 50 1.42 11.05 15.99
CA LYS A 50 0.99 12.46 15.88
C LYS A 50 1.06 12.96 14.45
N LYS A 51 2.07 12.53 13.69
CA LYS A 51 2.27 12.89 12.28
C LYS A 51 2.63 11.68 11.44
N PHE A 52 2.34 11.77 10.15
CA PHE A 52 2.61 10.73 9.18
C PHE A 52 3.33 11.30 7.96
N ILE A 53 4.32 10.57 7.44
CA ILE A 53 4.90 10.80 6.12
C ILE A 53 4.60 9.54 5.30
N LEU A 54 3.72 9.66 4.32
CA LEU A 54 3.16 8.55 3.57
C LEU A 54 3.60 8.66 2.11
N ASN A 55 4.39 7.68 1.66
CA ASN A 55 4.98 7.68 0.34
C ASN A 55 4.59 6.44 -0.45
N ASP A 56 4.44 6.59 -1.76
CA ASP A 56 4.36 5.49 -2.71
C ASP A 56 4.98 5.93 -4.03
N ILE A 57 5.43 4.97 -4.82
CA ILE A 57 5.95 5.25 -6.17
C ILE A 57 4.80 5.46 -7.18
N ASN A 58 3.57 5.09 -6.83
CA ASN A 58 2.40 5.24 -7.68
C ASN A 58 1.85 6.69 -7.61
N PRO A 59 1.98 7.50 -8.67
CA PRO A 59 1.52 8.89 -8.65
C PRO A 59 -0.01 9.01 -8.63
N ASP A 60 -0.75 8.08 -9.23
CA ASP A 60 -2.23 8.11 -9.21
C ASP A 60 -2.75 7.87 -7.79
N LEU A 61 -2.08 6.99 -7.02
CA LEU A 61 -2.41 6.73 -5.62
C LEU A 61 -2.17 7.95 -4.75
N ILE A 62 -0.99 8.58 -4.87
CA ILE A 62 -0.63 9.75 -4.08
C ILE A 62 -1.50 10.95 -4.42
N ALA A 63 -1.77 11.20 -5.70
CA ALA A 63 -2.69 12.25 -6.12
C ALA A 63 -4.10 12.04 -5.56
N LEU A 64 -4.61 10.81 -5.60
CA LEU A 64 -5.89 10.45 -4.99
C LEU A 64 -5.91 10.77 -3.49
N TYR A 65 -4.86 10.41 -2.75
CA TYR A 65 -4.78 10.69 -1.32
C TYR A 65 -4.76 12.18 -1.01
N GLN A 66 -4.03 12.97 -1.79
CA GLN A 66 -4.02 14.43 -1.68
C GLN A 66 -5.39 15.04 -2.00
N HIS A 67 -6.08 14.61 -3.05
CA HIS A 67 -7.42 15.11 -3.36
C HIS A 67 -8.44 14.74 -2.28
N LEU A 68 -8.38 13.51 -1.74
CA LEU A 68 -9.27 13.08 -0.66
C LEU A 68 -8.99 13.84 0.65
N GLN A 69 -7.73 14.24 0.89
CA GLN A 69 -7.35 15.10 2.02
C GLN A 69 -7.90 16.53 1.85
N GLN A 70 -7.83 17.10 0.63
CA GLN A 70 -8.14 18.51 0.37
C GLN A 70 -9.62 18.78 0.10
N GLN A 71 -10.31 17.88 -0.61
CA GLN A 71 -11.69 18.07 -1.06
C GLN A 71 -12.52 16.78 -0.97
N PRO A 72 -12.69 16.24 0.26
CA PRO A 72 -13.32 14.94 0.46
C PRO A 72 -14.76 14.87 -0.06
N GLU A 73 -15.60 15.85 0.26
CA GLU A 73 -17.02 15.83 -0.13
C GLU A 73 -17.21 15.81 -1.63
N ASN A 74 -16.44 16.63 -2.35
CA ASN A 74 -16.50 16.69 -3.81
C ASN A 74 -16.05 15.36 -4.43
N LEU A 75 -14.91 14.82 -3.98
CA LEU A 75 -14.41 13.54 -4.49
C LEU A 75 -15.38 12.39 -4.21
N ILE A 76 -15.96 12.33 -3.01
CA ILE A 76 -16.96 11.32 -2.62
C ILE A 76 -18.20 11.44 -3.51
N ALA A 77 -18.79 12.63 -3.62
CA ALA A 77 -20.01 12.85 -4.38
C ALA A 77 -19.84 12.51 -5.87
N GLU A 78 -18.75 12.95 -6.50
CA GLU A 78 -18.49 12.64 -7.92
C GLU A 78 -18.19 11.15 -8.14
N THR A 79 -17.46 10.53 -7.22
CA THR A 79 -17.18 9.09 -7.31
C THR A 79 -18.46 8.26 -7.15
N GLN A 80 -19.35 8.62 -6.22
CA GLN A 80 -20.59 7.90 -5.94
C GLN A 80 -21.49 7.76 -7.17
N LYS A 81 -21.48 8.75 -8.08
CA LYS A 81 -22.25 8.71 -9.34
C LYS A 81 -21.87 7.53 -10.24
N LEU A 82 -20.64 7.00 -10.10
CA LEU A 82 -20.16 5.84 -10.84
C LEU A 82 -20.49 4.49 -10.17
N PHE A 83 -21.12 4.48 -8.99
CA PHE A 83 -21.45 3.26 -8.24
C PHE A 83 -22.93 2.90 -8.40
N THR A 84 -23.37 2.73 -9.64
CA THR A 84 -24.74 2.34 -10.02
C THR A 84 -24.74 1.13 -10.93
N GLU A 85 -25.90 0.47 -11.11
CA GLU A 85 -26.02 -0.71 -11.99
C GLU A 85 -25.64 -0.43 -13.44
N LYS A 86 -25.89 0.80 -13.92
CA LYS A 86 -25.47 1.29 -15.24
C LYS A 86 -23.97 1.16 -15.45
N TYR A 87 -23.18 1.49 -14.42
CA TYR A 87 -21.73 1.46 -14.47
C TYR A 87 -21.14 0.13 -14.00
N ASN A 88 -21.93 -0.83 -13.55
CA ASN A 88 -21.49 -2.19 -13.22
C ASN A 88 -21.67 -3.15 -14.42
N GLN A 89 -21.41 -2.66 -15.64
CA GLN A 89 -21.47 -3.43 -16.88
C GLN A 89 -20.08 -3.49 -17.52
N GLU A 90 -19.81 -4.58 -18.26
CA GLU A 90 -18.49 -4.81 -18.86
C GLU A 90 -18.08 -3.71 -19.85
N ASP A 91 -18.99 -3.30 -20.73
CA ASP A 91 -18.72 -2.23 -21.71
C ASP A 91 -18.45 -0.89 -21.02
N ALA A 92 -19.27 -0.54 -20.01
CA ALA A 92 -19.11 0.67 -19.23
C ALA A 92 -17.75 0.69 -18.50
N TYR A 93 -17.32 -0.45 -17.95
CA TYR A 93 -16.02 -0.58 -17.30
C TYR A 93 -14.88 -0.30 -18.27
N TYR A 94 -14.93 -0.85 -19.48
CA TYR A 94 -13.86 -0.65 -20.45
C TYR A 94 -13.82 0.76 -21.04
N GLU A 95 -14.97 1.42 -21.21
CA GLU A 95 -15.03 2.84 -21.58
C GLU A 95 -14.47 3.75 -20.48
N ILE A 96 -14.80 3.48 -19.21
CA ILE A 96 -14.19 4.20 -18.08
C ILE A 96 -12.68 3.95 -18.00
N ARG A 97 -12.24 2.71 -18.21
CA ARG A 97 -10.79 2.38 -18.22
C ARG A 97 -10.06 3.11 -19.34
N LYS A 98 -10.66 3.19 -20.53
CA LYS A 98 -10.12 3.97 -21.65
C LYS A 98 -10.05 5.45 -21.30
N SER A 99 -11.11 6.00 -20.71
CA SER A 99 -11.16 7.40 -20.24
C SER A 99 -10.07 7.68 -19.20
N PHE A 100 -9.87 6.80 -18.22
CA PHE A 100 -8.79 6.90 -17.24
C PHE A 100 -7.41 6.97 -17.89
N ASN A 101 -7.16 6.17 -18.94
CA ASN A 101 -5.86 6.17 -19.63
C ASN A 101 -5.63 7.43 -20.47
N GLN A 102 -6.68 8.18 -20.81
CA GLN A 102 -6.61 9.41 -21.62
C GLN A 102 -6.74 10.69 -20.78
N GLU A 103 -7.28 10.57 -19.57
CA GLU A 103 -7.54 11.68 -18.66
C GLU A 103 -6.24 12.30 -18.14
N LYS A 104 -6.14 13.63 -18.27
CA LYS A 104 -5.00 14.45 -17.87
C LYS A 104 -5.26 15.21 -16.57
N ASN A 105 -6.53 15.46 -16.23
CA ASN A 105 -6.90 16.10 -14.99
C ASN A 105 -6.76 15.11 -13.82
N SER A 106 -5.85 15.38 -12.88
CA SER A 106 -5.53 14.49 -11.77
C SER A 106 -6.72 14.21 -10.84
N PHE A 107 -7.63 15.17 -10.68
CA PHE A 107 -8.82 15.00 -9.86
C PHE A 107 -9.80 14.01 -10.50
N ASN A 108 -10.09 14.18 -11.79
CA ASN A 108 -10.90 13.23 -12.55
C ASN A 108 -10.27 11.83 -12.58
N ARG A 109 -8.94 11.75 -12.76
CA ARG A 109 -8.22 10.47 -12.65
C ARG A 109 -8.46 9.78 -11.31
N SER A 110 -8.51 10.56 -10.20
CA SER A 110 -8.74 10.01 -8.86
C SER A 110 -10.14 9.41 -8.70
N ILE A 111 -11.16 10.07 -9.25
CA ILE A 111 -12.54 9.55 -9.30
C ILE A 111 -12.55 8.20 -10.04
N LEU A 112 -11.99 8.18 -11.24
CA LEU A 112 -11.95 6.99 -12.09
C LEU A 112 -11.10 5.87 -11.45
N PHE A 113 -10.02 6.22 -10.74
CA PHE A 113 -9.16 5.25 -10.06
C PHE A 113 -9.91 4.49 -8.96
N ILE A 114 -10.72 5.17 -8.14
CA ILE A 114 -11.54 4.53 -7.11
C ILE A 114 -12.56 3.57 -7.77
N TYR A 115 -13.22 4.02 -8.85
CA TYR A 115 -14.15 3.18 -9.61
C TYR A 115 -13.45 1.92 -10.14
N LEU A 116 -12.31 2.07 -10.82
CA LEU A 116 -11.55 0.96 -11.40
C LEU A 116 -11.05 -0.01 -10.32
N ASN A 117 -10.66 0.49 -9.16
CA ASN A 117 -10.26 -0.35 -8.03
C ASN A 117 -11.41 -1.22 -7.49
N ARG A 118 -12.63 -0.67 -7.44
CA ARG A 118 -13.79 -1.36 -6.87
C ARG A 118 -14.50 -2.26 -7.88
N HIS A 119 -14.44 -1.96 -9.17
CA HIS A 119 -15.07 -2.73 -10.25
C HIS A 119 -14.11 -3.68 -10.98
N GLY A 120 -12.80 -3.40 -10.92
CA GLY A 120 -11.76 -4.19 -11.59
C GLY A 120 -11.43 -5.49 -10.87
N TYR A 121 -10.89 -6.45 -11.62
CA TYR A 121 -10.58 -7.79 -11.13
C TYR A 121 -9.70 -7.78 -9.88
N ASN A 122 -10.25 -8.33 -8.79
CA ASN A 122 -9.62 -8.45 -7.47
C ASN A 122 -9.10 -7.14 -6.85
N GLY A 123 -9.52 -5.99 -7.36
CA GLY A 123 -8.97 -4.70 -6.94
C GLY A 123 -7.47 -4.58 -7.21
N LEU A 124 -6.98 -5.23 -8.27
CA LEU A 124 -5.61 -5.06 -8.72
C LEU A 124 -5.38 -3.62 -9.17
N CYS A 125 -4.15 -3.14 -8.98
CA CYS A 125 -3.65 -1.91 -9.58
C CYS A 125 -2.47 -2.31 -10.48
N ARG A 126 -2.63 -2.23 -11.79
CA ARG A 126 -1.63 -2.70 -12.76
C ARG A 126 -1.64 -1.85 -14.02
N TYR A 127 -0.45 -1.49 -14.44
CA TYR A 127 -0.19 -0.71 -15.64
C TYR A 127 0.67 -1.53 -16.61
N ASN A 128 0.52 -1.28 -17.91
CA ASN A 128 1.44 -1.80 -18.92
C ASN A 128 2.73 -0.94 -18.99
N LEU A 129 3.68 -1.34 -19.83
CA LEU A 129 4.95 -0.61 -20.00
C LEU A 129 4.77 0.82 -20.56
N SER A 130 3.65 1.12 -21.22
CA SER A 130 3.33 2.47 -21.68
C SER A 130 2.58 3.31 -20.63
N GLY A 131 2.41 2.81 -19.40
CA GLY A 131 1.75 3.53 -18.31
C GLY A 131 0.22 3.48 -18.34
N GLY A 132 -0.38 2.68 -19.22
CA GLY A 132 -1.83 2.48 -19.30
C GLY A 132 -2.33 1.41 -18.32
N PHE A 133 -3.34 1.74 -17.53
CA PHE A 133 -4.03 0.81 -16.65
C PHE A 133 -4.73 -0.29 -17.46
N ASN A 134 -4.48 -1.56 -17.10
CA ASN A 134 -4.86 -2.71 -17.92
C ASN A 134 -5.54 -3.86 -17.12
N VAL A 135 -6.15 -3.55 -15.98
CA VAL A 135 -6.90 -4.55 -15.19
C VAL A 135 -8.23 -4.85 -15.89
N PRO A 136 -8.62 -6.14 -16.05
CA PRO A 136 -9.91 -6.51 -16.64
C PRO A 136 -11.08 -6.30 -15.68
N PHE A 137 -12.31 -6.34 -16.19
CA PHE A 137 -13.52 -6.20 -15.38
C PHE A 137 -13.63 -7.32 -14.34
N GLY A 138 -14.05 -6.98 -13.12
CA GLY A 138 -14.11 -7.92 -11.99
C GLY A 138 -15.39 -8.74 -11.89
N ARG A 139 -16.46 -8.37 -12.62
CA ARG A 139 -17.77 -9.06 -12.63
C ARG A 139 -18.37 -9.26 -11.23
N TYR A 140 -18.28 -8.26 -10.37
CA TYR A 140 -18.91 -8.30 -9.05
C TYR A 140 -20.42 -8.14 -9.18
N VAL A 141 -21.19 -8.89 -8.38
CA VAL A 141 -22.65 -8.74 -8.31
C VAL A 141 -23.01 -7.29 -7.95
N LYS A 142 -22.32 -6.72 -6.96
CA LYS A 142 -22.43 -5.31 -6.58
C LYS A 142 -21.08 -4.80 -6.09
N ALA A 143 -20.62 -3.69 -6.65
CA ALA A 143 -19.45 -2.98 -6.13
C ALA A 143 -19.83 -2.18 -4.87
N TYR A 144 -19.07 -2.38 -3.78
CA TYR A 144 -19.21 -1.60 -2.56
C TYR A 144 -18.58 -0.22 -2.72
N PHE A 145 -19.35 0.83 -2.44
CA PHE A 145 -18.86 2.21 -2.36
C PHE A 145 -18.37 2.52 -0.94
N PRO A 146 -17.06 2.79 -0.73
CA PRO A 146 -16.46 2.89 0.60
C PRO A 146 -16.54 4.32 1.18
N GLU A 147 -17.75 4.86 1.27
CA GLU A 147 -17.96 6.25 1.69
C GLU A 147 -17.41 6.52 3.11
N GLU A 148 -17.77 5.67 4.08
CA GLU A 148 -17.34 5.83 5.47
C GLU A 148 -15.81 5.73 5.60
N GLU A 149 -15.17 4.78 4.88
CA GLU A 149 -13.72 4.64 4.90
C GLU A 149 -13.02 5.82 4.23
N MET A 150 -13.61 6.41 3.18
CA MET A 150 -13.08 7.62 2.54
C MET A 150 -13.12 8.82 3.49
N ARG A 151 -14.25 9.01 4.19
CA ARG A 151 -14.40 10.08 5.21
C ARG A 151 -13.41 9.88 6.36
N PHE A 152 -13.29 8.66 6.87
CA PHE A 152 -12.33 8.32 7.93
C PHE A 152 -10.88 8.57 7.49
N PHE A 153 -10.52 8.14 6.27
CA PHE A 153 -9.19 8.39 5.71
C PHE A 153 -8.91 9.89 5.63
N SER A 154 -9.85 10.69 5.11
CA SER A 154 -9.70 12.15 4.98
C SER A 154 -9.51 12.86 6.33
N GLN A 155 -10.28 12.46 7.35
CA GLN A 155 -10.11 13.01 8.71
C GLN A 155 -8.73 12.71 9.27
N LYS A 156 -8.26 11.48 9.10
CA LYS A 156 -6.95 11.06 9.62
C LYS A 156 -5.80 11.67 8.84
N SER A 157 -5.96 11.84 7.52
CA SER A 157 -4.92 12.34 6.64
C SER A 157 -4.58 13.82 6.90
N GLN A 158 -5.38 14.57 7.65
CA GLN A 158 -5.03 15.94 8.05
C GLN A 158 -3.71 16.05 8.82
N ASN A 159 -3.24 14.94 9.42
CA ASN A 159 -1.94 14.86 10.09
C ASN A 159 -0.86 14.16 9.24
N ALA A 160 -1.10 13.98 7.93
CA ALA A 160 -0.24 13.27 7.01
C ALA A 160 0.30 14.17 5.90
N GLU A 161 1.57 13.99 5.59
CA GLU A 161 2.20 14.47 4.36
C GLU A 161 2.27 13.32 3.35
N PHE A 162 1.87 13.58 2.10
CA PHE A 162 1.93 12.60 1.03
C PHE A 162 3.02 12.94 0.02
N THR A 163 3.95 12.02 -0.20
CA THR A 163 5.06 12.18 -1.15
C THR A 163 5.04 11.09 -2.23
N CYS A 164 5.59 11.40 -3.41
CA CYS A 164 5.71 10.45 -4.51
C CYS A 164 7.18 10.39 -4.99
N VAL A 165 8.03 9.76 -4.18
CA VAL A 165 9.47 9.63 -4.43
C VAL A 165 9.95 8.18 -4.24
N ASP A 166 11.19 7.89 -4.65
CA ASP A 166 11.82 6.60 -4.36
C ASP A 166 11.90 6.34 -2.85
N PHE A 167 11.71 5.09 -2.44
CA PHE A 167 11.63 4.71 -1.03
C PHE A 167 12.91 5.10 -0.26
N GLU A 168 14.08 5.03 -0.88
CA GLU A 168 15.36 5.35 -0.24
C GLU A 168 15.45 6.85 0.07
N THR A 169 14.92 7.69 -0.82
CA THR A 169 14.82 9.13 -0.61
C THR A 169 13.86 9.46 0.53
N CYS A 170 12.69 8.81 0.56
CA CYS A 170 11.72 8.96 1.64
C CYS A 170 12.32 8.54 3.01
N MET A 171 12.97 7.37 3.05
CA MET A 171 13.59 6.85 4.27
C MET A 171 14.74 7.75 4.77
N SER A 172 15.58 8.25 3.87
CA SER A 172 16.73 9.09 4.23
C SER A 172 16.32 10.49 4.67
N SER A 173 15.15 10.96 4.22
CA SER A 173 14.57 12.26 4.62
C SER A 173 13.75 12.18 5.92
N ALA A 174 13.57 10.97 6.48
CA ALA A 174 12.80 10.79 7.70
C ALA A 174 13.44 11.52 8.88
N PRO A 175 12.67 12.32 9.66
CA PRO A 175 13.21 13.06 10.78
C PRO A 175 13.78 12.10 11.84
N LYS A 176 14.91 12.47 12.45
CA LYS A 176 15.54 11.66 13.50
C LYS A 176 14.56 11.32 14.62
N GLY A 177 14.52 10.06 15.02
CA GLY A 177 13.60 9.54 16.05
C GLY A 177 12.23 9.14 15.50
N ALA A 178 11.99 9.28 14.19
CA ALA A 178 10.84 8.68 13.55
C ALA A 178 10.91 7.15 13.59
N VAL A 179 9.74 6.55 13.40
CA VAL A 179 9.61 5.12 13.15
C VAL A 179 9.26 4.94 11.69
N ILE A 180 9.98 4.05 11.01
CA ILE A 180 9.77 3.76 9.59
C ILE A 180 9.20 2.36 9.48
N TYR A 181 8.07 2.21 8.78
CA TYR A 181 7.49 0.92 8.44
C TYR A 181 7.50 0.72 6.92
N CYS A 182 8.17 -0.33 6.46
CA CYS A 182 8.29 -0.65 5.04
C CYS A 182 7.55 -1.94 4.71
N ASP A 183 6.63 -1.86 3.75
CA ASP A 183 5.93 -3.00 3.16
C ASP A 183 6.19 -3.08 1.64
N PRO A 184 7.42 -3.44 1.22
CA PRO A 184 7.78 -3.44 -0.19
C PRO A 184 7.00 -4.49 -0.99
N PRO A 185 6.90 -4.34 -2.33
CA PRO A 185 6.46 -5.43 -3.18
C PRO A 185 7.30 -6.68 -2.94
N TYR A 186 6.65 -7.80 -2.63
CA TYR A 186 7.35 -9.03 -2.27
C TYR A 186 8.11 -9.64 -3.42
N VAL A 187 9.23 -10.28 -3.10
CA VAL A 187 10.02 -11.05 -4.07
C VAL A 187 9.17 -12.18 -4.62
N SER A 188 9.12 -12.29 -5.95
CA SER A 188 8.39 -13.35 -6.63
C SER A 188 8.95 -14.71 -6.20
N LEU A 189 8.08 -15.63 -5.77
CA LEU A 189 8.47 -16.99 -5.39
C LEU A 189 8.82 -17.88 -6.59
N SER A 190 8.60 -17.40 -7.82
CA SER A 190 9.00 -18.07 -9.06
C SER A 190 9.25 -17.08 -10.21
N ASP A 191 10.13 -17.44 -11.15
CA ASP A 191 10.42 -16.68 -12.38
C ASP A 191 9.18 -16.47 -13.27
N THR A 192 8.14 -17.30 -13.09
CA THR A 192 6.85 -17.23 -13.79
C THR A 192 5.86 -16.23 -13.18
N ALA A 193 6.10 -15.73 -11.96
CA ALA A 193 5.22 -14.79 -11.27
C ALA A 193 5.65 -13.31 -11.47
N LYS A 194 5.88 -12.91 -12.74
CA LYS A 194 5.98 -11.51 -13.18
C LYS A 194 4.64 -10.73 -13.07
N PHE A 195 3.91 -10.93 -11.97
CA PHE A 195 2.54 -10.42 -11.78
C PHE A 195 2.48 -9.08 -11.00
N THR A 196 3.61 -8.56 -10.54
CA THR A 196 3.72 -7.39 -9.64
C THR A 196 4.34 -6.16 -10.33
N GLN A 197 3.77 -5.73 -11.45
CA GLN A 197 4.08 -4.40 -12.00
C GLN A 197 3.15 -3.35 -11.39
N TYR A 198 3.46 -2.91 -10.17
CA TYR A 198 2.83 -1.75 -9.50
C TYR A 198 3.43 -0.41 -9.96
N ALA A 199 4.60 -0.45 -10.60
CA ALA A 199 5.29 0.66 -11.25
C ALA A 199 5.88 0.18 -12.58
N ALA A 200 6.10 1.09 -13.53
CA ALA A 200 6.62 0.76 -14.86
C ALA A 200 7.97 -0.01 -14.84
N LYS A 201 8.75 0.13 -13.74
CA LYS A 201 10.05 -0.54 -13.55
C LYS A 201 10.04 -1.73 -12.55
N GLY A 202 8.91 -2.07 -11.93
CA GLY A 202 8.85 -3.14 -10.92
C GLY A 202 9.72 -2.87 -9.67
N PHE A 203 9.86 -3.87 -8.79
CA PHE A 203 10.74 -3.81 -7.61
C PHE A 203 11.71 -5.00 -7.67
N SER A 204 12.99 -4.71 -7.91
CA SER A 204 13.99 -5.72 -8.23
C SER A 204 14.63 -6.34 -6.98
N ALA A 205 15.42 -7.41 -7.17
CA ALA A 205 16.25 -7.96 -6.09
C ALA A 205 17.30 -6.93 -5.60
N ALA A 206 17.79 -6.06 -6.48
CA ALA A 206 18.69 -4.97 -6.10
C ALA A 206 17.96 -3.93 -5.22
N ASP A 207 16.69 -3.65 -5.50
CA ASP A 207 15.89 -2.74 -4.66
C ASP A 207 15.59 -3.33 -3.28
N GLN A 208 15.38 -4.65 -3.19
CA GLN A 208 15.26 -5.35 -1.90
C GLN A 208 16.55 -5.23 -1.08
N GLN A 209 17.72 -5.35 -1.72
CA GLN A 209 19.00 -5.16 -1.07
C GLN A 209 19.20 -3.70 -0.61
N ARG A 210 18.94 -2.73 -1.50
CA ARG A 210 18.96 -1.29 -1.17
C ARG A 210 18.08 -0.97 0.04
N LEU A 211 16.87 -1.53 0.10
CA LEU A 211 15.97 -1.37 1.24
C LEU A 211 16.55 -1.92 2.55
N ALA A 212 17.11 -3.14 2.52
CA ALA A 212 17.72 -3.75 3.69
C ALA A 212 18.96 -2.95 4.18
N ASP A 213 19.80 -2.51 3.25
CA ASP A 213 21.00 -1.72 3.54
C ASP A 213 20.64 -0.35 4.11
N THR A 214 19.65 0.33 3.52
CA THR A 214 19.14 1.61 4.04
C THR A 214 18.60 1.46 5.46
N ALA A 215 17.80 0.42 5.70
CA ALA A 215 17.25 0.15 7.03
C ALA A 215 18.33 -0.13 8.08
N HIS A 216 19.33 -0.94 7.71
CA HIS A 216 20.48 -1.21 8.55
C HIS A 216 21.28 0.06 8.86
N HIS A 217 21.57 0.86 7.83
CA HIS A 217 22.32 2.12 7.96
C HIS A 217 21.63 3.11 8.91
N LEU A 218 20.33 3.33 8.75
CA LEU A 218 19.56 4.25 9.60
C LEU A 218 19.56 3.83 11.08
N ALA A 219 19.47 2.53 11.35
CA ALA A 219 19.52 2.01 12.71
C ALA A 219 20.94 2.03 13.30
N ASP A 220 21.96 1.69 12.51
CA ASP A 220 23.36 1.69 12.94
C ASP A 220 23.84 3.11 13.30
N LYS A 221 23.46 4.11 12.49
CA LYS A 221 23.70 5.53 12.76
C LYS A 221 22.83 6.13 13.87
N GLN A 222 22.04 5.30 14.57
CA GLN A 222 21.18 5.73 15.68
C GLN A 222 20.16 6.81 15.26
N LEU A 223 19.71 6.80 14.01
CA LEU A 223 18.79 7.79 13.47
C LEU A 223 17.34 7.38 13.72
N ASN A 224 16.95 6.21 13.19
CA ASN A 224 15.55 5.78 13.15
C ASN A 224 15.41 4.27 13.38
N ASN A 225 14.27 3.86 13.94
CA ASN A 225 13.90 2.45 13.99
C ASN A 225 13.17 2.09 12.70
N VAL A 226 13.50 0.95 12.10
CA VAL A 226 12.92 0.52 10.83
C VAL A 226 12.35 -0.89 10.98
N LEU A 227 11.07 -1.06 10.66
CA LEU A 227 10.40 -2.36 10.60
C LEU A 227 10.07 -2.69 9.15
N ILE A 228 10.47 -3.86 8.67
CA ILE A 228 10.17 -4.34 7.32
C ILE A 228 9.30 -5.59 7.39
N SER A 229 8.22 -5.65 6.61
CA SER A 229 7.47 -6.89 6.35
C SER A 229 7.87 -7.53 5.03
N ASN A 230 8.03 -8.85 5.01
CA ASN A 230 8.25 -9.62 3.78
C ASN A 230 7.77 -11.08 3.92
N HIS A 231 7.83 -11.86 2.85
CA HIS A 231 7.71 -13.32 2.93
C HIS A 231 8.90 -13.95 3.66
N ASP A 232 8.65 -14.98 4.47
CA ASP A 232 9.67 -15.81 5.08
C ASP A 232 10.29 -16.77 4.04
N THR A 233 11.33 -16.31 3.38
CA THR A 233 12.14 -17.09 2.42
C THR A 233 13.62 -17.11 2.84
N PRO A 234 14.43 -18.07 2.38
CA PRO A 234 15.88 -18.06 2.61
C PRO A 234 16.53 -16.73 2.19
N GLN A 235 16.09 -16.15 1.08
CA GLN A 235 16.56 -14.84 0.61
C GLN A 235 16.21 -13.72 1.60
N SER A 236 14.97 -13.66 2.10
CA SER A 236 14.58 -12.65 3.10
C SER A 236 15.36 -12.80 4.42
N GLN A 237 15.67 -14.03 4.82
CA GLN A 237 16.45 -14.31 6.04
C GLN A 237 17.89 -13.82 5.88
N GLN A 238 18.47 -13.99 4.68
CA GLN A 238 19.78 -13.46 4.35
C GLN A 238 19.78 -11.93 4.30
N LEU A 239 18.79 -11.31 3.64
CA LEU A 239 18.64 -9.86 3.55
C LEU A 239 18.53 -9.21 4.92
N TYR A 240 17.77 -9.82 5.83
CA TYR A 240 17.45 -9.23 7.14
C TYR A 240 18.28 -9.79 8.29
N ARG A 241 19.45 -10.39 8.01
CA ARG A 241 20.33 -11.03 9.01
C ARG A 241 20.78 -10.12 10.15
N HIS A 242 20.77 -8.80 9.93
CA HIS A 242 21.16 -7.79 10.93
C HIS A 242 19.97 -7.24 11.74
N ALA A 243 18.75 -7.69 11.46
CA ALA A 243 17.53 -7.30 12.16
C ALA A 243 17.13 -8.32 13.23
N LYS A 244 16.33 -7.86 14.20
CA LYS A 244 15.56 -8.77 15.05
C LYS A 244 14.34 -9.27 14.27
N VAL A 245 14.36 -10.53 13.86
CA VAL A 245 13.31 -11.15 13.05
C VAL A 245 12.24 -11.84 13.93
N SER A 246 10.98 -11.63 13.57
CA SER A 246 9.83 -12.37 14.10
C SER A 246 9.00 -12.96 12.95
N LYS A 247 8.39 -14.12 13.17
CA LYS A 247 7.66 -14.88 12.14
C LYS A 247 6.18 -14.96 12.50
N HIS A 248 5.31 -14.69 11.53
CA HIS A 248 3.86 -14.72 11.70
C HIS A 248 3.20 -15.54 10.59
N LYS A 249 2.25 -16.41 10.95
CA LYS A 249 1.46 -17.17 9.96
C LYS A 249 0.33 -16.29 9.41
N VAL A 250 0.24 -16.17 8.09
CA VAL A 250 -0.83 -15.39 7.44
C VAL A 250 -1.53 -16.24 6.38
N ALA A 251 -2.86 -16.25 6.42
CA ALA A 251 -3.67 -16.83 5.36
C ALA A 251 -3.72 -15.87 4.16
N ARG A 252 -3.30 -16.31 2.97
CA ARG A 252 -3.49 -15.53 1.73
C ARG A 252 -4.91 -15.72 1.21
N MET A 253 -5.67 -14.63 1.05
CA MET A 253 -7.00 -14.65 0.44
C MET A 253 -6.98 -14.46 -1.09
N ILE A 254 -5.82 -14.26 -1.70
CA ILE A 254 -5.66 -13.92 -3.14
C ILE A 254 -5.02 -15.09 -3.89
N SER A 255 -5.70 -16.24 -3.93
CA SER A 255 -5.37 -17.39 -4.79
C SER A 255 -6.62 -17.76 -5.58
N ARG A 256 -6.48 -18.02 -6.88
CA ARG A 256 -7.55 -18.52 -7.77
C ARG A 256 -8.06 -19.91 -7.38
N ASP A 257 -7.31 -20.63 -6.57
CA ASP A 257 -7.51 -22.04 -6.26
C ASP A 257 -7.80 -22.18 -4.76
N THR A 258 -9.04 -22.55 -4.41
CA THR A 258 -9.50 -22.70 -3.01
C THR A 258 -8.71 -23.78 -2.26
N LEU A 259 -8.11 -24.72 -3.00
CA LEU A 259 -7.31 -25.83 -2.48
C LEU A 259 -5.81 -25.49 -2.29
N LYS A 260 -5.32 -24.36 -2.81
CA LYS A 260 -3.92 -23.89 -2.64
C LYS A 260 -3.76 -22.68 -1.72
N ARG A 261 -4.69 -22.50 -0.77
CA ARG A 261 -4.56 -21.51 0.31
C ARG A 261 -3.54 -21.98 1.35
N ASN A 262 -2.30 -22.22 0.93
CA ASN A 262 -1.23 -22.54 1.85
C ASN A 262 -0.88 -21.28 2.66
N ALA A 263 -0.91 -21.40 3.99
CA ALA A 263 -0.42 -20.35 4.88
C ALA A 263 1.06 -20.08 4.53
N VAL A 264 1.38 -18.84 4.17
CA VAL A 264 2.77 -18.42 3.98
C VAL A 264 3.19 -17.69 5.25
N ASN A 265 4.37 -18.02 5.75
CA ASN A 265 4.95 -17.30 6.87
C ASN A 265 5.38 -15.91 6.37
N GLU A 266 5.04 -14.87 7.11
CA GLU A 266 5.61 -13.54 6.95
C GLU A 266 6.72 -13.32 7.97
N VAL A 267 7.76 -12.61 7.56
CA VAL A 267 8.85 -12.10 8.39
C VAL A 267 8.59 -10.63 8.68
N LEU A 268 8.68 -10.27 9.96
CA LEU A 268 8.78 -8.89 10.42
C LEU A 268 10.21 -8.68 10.95
N ALA A 269 11.00 -7.88 10.24
CA ALA A 269 12.41 -7.60 10.51
C ALA A 269 12.56 -6.20 11.14
N LEU A 270 12.89 -6.15 12.42
CA LEU A 270 13.08 -4.90 13.16
C LEU A 270 14.56 -4.53 13.29
N TYR A 271 14.94 -3.44 12.63
CA TYR A 271 16.20 -2.73 12.85
C TYR A 271 16.00 -1.68 13.94
N LYS A 272 16.66 -1.87 15.08
CA LYS A 272 16.47 -1.06 16.27
C LYS A 272 17.69 -0.20 16.55
N VAL A 273 17.45 1.06 16.88
CA VAL A 273 18.46 1.96 17.48
C VAL A 273 18.92 1.35 18.82
N LYS A 274 20.23 1.24 19.01
CA LYS A 274 20.86 0.79 20.26
C LYS A 274 20.71 1.92 21.27
N ARG A 275 19.86 1.71 22.28
CA ARG A 275 19.78 2.61 23.42
C ARG A 275 20.94 2.38 24.36
#